data_AF-A0A7R9VDP8-F1
#
_entry.id   AF-A0A7R9VDP8-F1
#
_cell.length_a   1.000
_cell.length_b   1.000
_cell.length_c   1.000
_cell.angle_alpha   90.00
_cell.angle_beta   90.00
_cell.angle_gamma   90.00
#
_symmetry.space_group_name_H-M   'P 1'
#
loop_
_entity.id
_entity.type
_entity.pdbx_description
1 polymer ?
#
loop_
_entity_poly.entity_id
_entity_poly.type
_entity_poly.pdbx_seq_one_letter_code
_entity_poly.pdbx_strand_id
1 'polypeptide(L)'
;DIPQLCEEAERLGLDVFSPTQPGFGLSSAFPLDKVRTLSEWPADIELILAQEGIGDFYVSGYSAGGVHALTIANAYVDRVLGAGVFAPTTPLAVERAQSKGQMALPSLFVR
;
A
#
# COMPACT_ATOMS: atom_id res chain seq x y z
N ASP A 1 15.49 7.50 7.16
CA ASP A 1 14.86 8.61 6.41
C ASP A 1 14.82 8.19 4.94
N ILE A 2 14.27 9.03 4.04
CA ILE A 2 14.12 8.67 2.62
C ILE A 2 15.48 8.35 1.94
N PRO A 3 16.55 9.14 2.14
CA PRO A 3 17.88 8.81 1.63
C PRO A 3 18.34 7.39 1.91
N GLN A 4 18.26 6.92 3.17
CA GLN A 4 18.71 5.55 3.47
C GLN A 4 17.82 4.46 2.82
N LEU A 5 16.52 4.72 2.63
CA LEU A 5 15.66 3.76 1.92
C LEU A 5 16.09 3.62 0.45
N CYS A 6 16.43 4.72 -0.21
CA CYS A 6 16.91 4.72 -1.60
C CYS A 6 18.26 3.99 -1.71
N GLU A 7 19.21 4.29 -0.83
CA GLU A 7 20.53 3.64 -0.82
C GLU A 7 20.40 2.11 -0.64
N GLU A 8 19.54 1.66 0.28
CA GLU A 8 19.32 0.23 0.48
C GLU A 8 18.57 -0.43 -0.68
N ALA A 9 17.62 0.27 -1.31
CA ALA A 9 16.93 -0.21 -2.50
C ALA A 9 17.91 -0.41 -3.67
N GLU A 10 18.77 0.58 -3.94
CA GLU A 10 19.84 0.49 -4.94
C GLU A 10 20.79 -0.66 -4.64
N ARG A 11 21.23 -0.79 -3.38
CA ARG A 11 22.13 -1.88 -2.94
C ARG A 11 21.50 -3.26 -3.16
N LEU A 12 20.19 -3.38 -3.04
CA LEU A 12 19.44 -4.62 -3.25
C LEU A 12 18.98 -4.82 -4.70
N GLY A 13 19.22 -3.85 -5.59
CA GLY A 13 18.76 -3.89 -6.97
C GLY A 13 17.23 -3.83 -7.10
N LEU A 14 16.58 -3.08 -6.22
CA LEU A 14 15.13 -2.91 -6.18
C LEU A 14 14.71 -1.57 -6.78
N ASP A 15 13.77 -1.60 -7.71
CA ASP A 15 13.04 -0.40 -8.14
C ASP A 15 11.88 -0.15 -7.18
N VAL A 16 11.91 0.99 -6.48
CA VAL A 16 10.92 1.34 -5.46
C VAL A 16 10.01 2.45 -5.94
N PHE A 17 8.71 2.13 -6.04
CA PHE A 17 7.65 3.05 -6.41
C PHE A 17 6.80 3.40 -5.19
N SER A 18 6.64 4.70 -4.91
CA SER A 18 5.87 5.20 -3.75
C SER A 18 4.87 6.29 -4.20
N PRO A 19 3.80 5.91 -4.93
CA PRO A 19 2.86 6.89 -5.48
C PRO A 19 2.04 7.57 -4.40
N THR A 20 1.81 8.87 -4.57
CA THR A 20 0.91 9.66 -3.72
C THR A 20 -0.53 9.56 -4.21
N GLN A 21 -1.46 9.45 -3.27
CA GLN A 21 -2.90 9.43 -3.59
C GLN A 21 -3.35 10.77 -4.20
N PRO A 22 -4.43 10.79 -5.00
CA PRO A 22 -5.04 12.04 -5.46
C PRO A 22 -5.26 13.04 -4.31
N GLY A 23 -4.78 14.27 -4.47
CA GLY A 23 -4.83 15.34 -3.45
C GLY A 23 -3.70 15.33 -2.42
N PHE A 24 -2.74 14.39 -2.52
CA PHE A 24 -1.56 14.34 -1.67
C PHE A 24 -0.27 14.56 -2.47
N GLY A 25 0.74 15.14 -1.81
CA GLY A 25 2.05 15.38 -2.42
C GLY A 25 1.93 16.22 -3.69
N LEU A 26 2.39 15.67 -4.81
CA LEU A 26 2.34 16.31 -6.13
C LEU A 26 1.21 15.74 -7.02
N SER A 27 0.39 14.83 -6.51
CA SER A 27 -0.75 14.28 -7.26
C SER A 27 -1.87 15.30 -7.42
N SER A 28 -2.55 15.27 -8.56
CA SER A 28 -3.73 16.11 -8.80
C SER A 28 -4.82 15.88 -7.77
N ALA A 29 -5.63 16.90 -7.50
CA ALA A 29 -6.72 16.82 -6.54
C ALA A 29 -7.83 15.85 -6.99
N PHE A 30 -8.53 15.25 -6.02
CA PHE A 30 -9.76 14.49 -6.25
C PHE A 30 -10.99 15.41 -6.12
N PRO A 31 -12.06 15.21 -6.91
CA PRO A 31 -13.28 16.01 -6.79
C PRO A 31 -13.85 16.01 -5.36
N LEU A 32 -14.05 17.20 -4.79
CA LEU A 32 -14.48 17.36 -3.39
C LEU A 32 -15.94 16.94 -3.15
N ASP A 33 -16.74 16.83 -4.20
CA ASP A 33 -18.12 16.35 -4.19
C ASP A 33 -18.20 14.81 -4.21
N LYS A 34 -17.06 14.12 -4.30
CA LYS A 34 -17.00 12.65 -4.37
C LYS A 34 -16.22 12.08 -3.19
N VAL A 35 -16.69 10.93 -2.73
CA VAL A 35 -15.95 10.11 -1.77
C VAL A 35 -15.17 9.06 -2.54
N ARG A 36 -13.85 9.09 -2.39
CA ARG A 36 -12.99 8.06 -2.97
C ARG A 36 -13.05 6.78 -2.14
N THR A 37 -13.15 5.64 -2.82
CA THR A 37 -13.20 4.31 -2.22
C THR A 37 -11.86 3.59 -2.39
N LEU A 38 -11.55 2.66 -1.48
CA LEU A 38 -10.33 1.84 -1.59
C LEU A 38 -10.30 1.02 -2.89
N SER A 39 -11.46 0.55 -3.36
CA SER A 39 -11.61 -0.22 -4.60
C SER A 39 -11.22 0.55 -5.88
N GLU A 40 -11.12 1.87 -5.82
CA GLU A 40 -10.63 2.69 -6.94
C GLU A 40 -9.09 2.77 -6.98
N TRP A 41 -8.40 2.41 -5.89
CA TRP A 41 -6.94 2.48 -5.81
C TRP A 41 -6.21 1.55 -6.79
N PRO A 42 -6.66 0.30 -7.02
CA PRO A 42 -6.06 -0.56 -8.03
C PRO A 42 -5.95 0.08 -9.41
N ALA A 43 -6.95 0.83 -9.85
CA ALA A 43 -6.95 1.45 -11.18
C ALA A 43 -5.82 2.49 -11.34
N ASP A 44 -5.53 3.28 -10.31
CA ASP A 44 -4.41 4.23 -10.34
C ASP A 44 -3.06 3.49 -10.40
N ILE A 45 -2.95 2.39 -9.66
CA ILE A 45 -1.73 1.58 -9.65
C ILE A 45 -1.51 0.92 -11.02
N GLU A 46 -2.56 0.46 -11.71
CA GLU A 46 -2.42 -0.11 -13.07
C GLU A 46 -1.79 0.88 -14.04
N LEU A 47 -2.14 2.17 -13.95
CA LEU A 47 -1.55 3.19 -14.81
C LEU A 47 -0.04 3.28 -14.63
N ILE A 48 0.43 3.18 -13.38
CA ILE A 48 1.86 3.19 -13.06
C ILE A 48 2.51 1.89 -13.54
N LEU A 49 1.93 0.74 -13.22
CA LEU A 49 2.46 -0.57 -13.63
C LEU A 49 2.58 -0.67 -15.16
N ALA A 50 1.57 -0.19 -15.90
CA ALA A 50 1.57 -0.19 -17.35
C ALA A 50 2.59 0.79 -17.93
N GLN A 51 2.71 1.99 -17.36
CA GLN A 51 3.68 2.99 -17.81
C GLN A 51 5.13 2.49 -17.62
N GLU A 52 5.40 1.85 -16.49
CA GLU A 52 6.74 1.38 -16.11
C GLU A 52 7.04 -0.05 -16.61
N GLY A 53 6.07 -0.72 -17.25
CA GLY A 53 6.23 -2.07 -17.79
C GLY A 53 6.39 -3.17 -16.72
N ILE A 54 5.79 -3.00 -15.55
CA ILE A 54 5.95 -3.89 -14.40
C ILE A 54 4.93 -5.05 -14.49
N GLY A 55 5.43 -6.27 -14.63
CA GLY A 55 4.61 -7.49 -14.61
C GLY A 55 4.25 -7.92 -13.18
N ASP A 56 5.19 -8.60 -12.54
CA ASP A 56 5.07 -9.08 -11.17
C ASP A 56 5.75 -8.12 -10.19
N PHE A 57 5.17 -7.94 -9.01
CA PHE A 57 5.67 -6.96 -8.04
C PHE A 57 5.38 -7.33 -6.58
N TYR A 58 6.11 -6.71 -5.67
CA TYR A 58 5.79 -6.74 -4.23
C TYR A 58 5.04 -5.46 -3.87
N VAL A 59 4.13 -5.53 -2.92
CA VAL A 59 3.42 -4.36 -2.41
C VAL A 59 3.62 -4.21 -0.91
N SER A 60 3.77 -2.98 -0.43
CA SER A 60 3.82 -2.73 1.01
C SER A 60 3.12 -1.45 1.42
N GLY A 61 2.76 -1.36 2.70
CA GLY A 61 2.04 -0.23 3.26
C GLY A 61 2.38 0.04 4.72
N TYR A 62 2.63 1.30 5.05
CA TYR A 62 2.86 1.78 6.41
C TYR A 62 1.61 2.44 7.00
N SER A 63 1.24 2.11 8.23
CA SER A 63 0.09 2.71 8.92
C SER A 63 -1.21 2.58 8.12
N ALA A 64 -1.90 3.69 7.82
CA ALA A 64 -3.08 3.70 6.95
C ALA A 64 -2.78 3.21 5.51
N GLY A 65 -1.52 3.17 5.10
CA GLY A 65 -1.09 2.53 3.86
C GLY A 65 -1.31 1.01 3.85
N GLY A 66 -1.42 0.37 5.02
CA GLY A 66 -1.65 -1.08 5.12
C GLY A 66 -2.92 -1.53 4.40
N VAL A 67 -4.05 -0.85 4.61
CA VAL A 67 -5.31 -1.18 3.91
C VAL A 67 -5.24 -0.93 2.40
N HIS A 68 -4.42 0.04 1.97
CA HIS A 68 -4.19 0.30 0.56
C HIS A 68 -3.37 -0.83 -0.06
N ALA A 69 -2.28 -1.25 0.58
CA ALA A 69 -1.44 -2.36 0.13
C ALA A 69 -2.22 -3.68 0.03
N LEU A 70 -3.06 -3.98 1.03
CA LEU A 70 -3.92 -5.18 1.00
C LEU A 70 -4.99 -5.11 -0.09
N THR A 71 -5.52 -3.92 -0.39
CA THR A 71 -6.46 -3.75 -1.50
C THR A 71 -5.79 -4.03 -2.85
N ILE A 72 -4.54 -3.59 -3.04
CA ILE A 72 -3.74 -3.91 -4.23
C ILE A 72 -3.43 -5.41 -4.30
N ALA A 73 -2.95 -6.01 -3.21
CA ALA A 73 -2.68 -7.44 -3.14
C ALA A 73 -3.91 -8.27 -3.53
N ASN A 74 -5.10 -7.88 -3.06
CA ASN A 74 -6.35 -8.54 -3.40
C ASN A 74 -6.79 -8.30 -4.86
N ALA A 75 -6.51 -7.13 -5.44
CA ALA A 75 -6.89 -6.84 -6.83
C ALA A 75 -5.96 -7.50 -7.85
N TYR A 76 -4.71 -7.76 -7.48
CA TYR A 76 -3.65 -8.26 -8.36
C TYR A 76 -3.08 -9.60 -7.86
N VAL A 77 -3.95 -10.52 -7.43
CA VAL A 77 -3.55 -11.82 -6.84
C VAL A 77 -2.60 -12.63 -7.73
N ASP A 78 -2.70 -12.49 -9.05
CA ASP A 78 -1.86 -13.21 -10.00
C ASP A 78 -0.51 -12.53 -10.30
N ARG A 79 -0.32 -11.26 -9.87
CA ARG A 79 0.87 -10.44 -10.14
C ARG A 79 1.64 -10.06 -8.87
N VAL A 80 1.01 -10.14 -7.70
CA VAL A 80 1.62 -9.76 -6.43
C VAL A 80 2.38 -10.96 -5.86
N LEU A 81 3.71 -10.83 -5.79
CA LEU A 81 4.63 -11.86 -5.27
C LEU A 81 4.65 -11.94 -3.73
N GLY A 82 4.14 -10.90 -3.08
CA GLY A 82 4.00 -10.82 -1.63
C GLY A 82 3.58 -9.43 -1.16
N ALA A 83 2.94 -9.38 0.01
CA ALA A 83 2.48 -8.15 0.64
C ALA A 83 3.07 -7.97 2.04
N GLY A 84 3.61 -6.77 2.32
CA GLY A 84 4.13 -6.38 3.63
C GLY A 84 3.34 -5.24 4.25
N VAL A 85 2.85 -5.40 5.49
CA VAL A 85 2.20 -4.32 6.23
C VAL A 85 3.01 -3.96 7.48
N PHE A 86 3.27 -2.67 7.66
CA PHE A 86 4.11 -2.13 8.73
C PHE A 86 3.31 -1.19 9.63
N ALA A 87 3.22 -1.51 10.92
CA ALA A 87 2.41 -0.76 11.89
C ALA A 87 0.98 -0.49 11.37
N PRO A 88 0.26 -1.50 10.85
CA PRO A 88 -1.01 -1.28 10.16
C PRO A 88 -2.06 -0.70 11.09
N THR A 89 -2.94 0.13 10.53
CA THR A 89 -4.21 0.45 11.18
C THR A 89 -5.26 -0.57 10.77
N THR A 90 -6.07 -1.01 11.72
CA THR A 90 -7.26 -1.83 11.44
C THR A 90 -8.50 -0.93 11.52
N PRO A 91 -9.62 -1.29 10.85
CA PRO A 91 -10.86 -0.55 11.03
C PRO A 91 -11.19 -0.44 12.52
N LEU A 92 -11.66 0.73 12.98
CA LEU A 92 -11.99 0.97 14.39
C LEU A 92 -12.93 -0.10 15.00
N ALA A 93 -13.79 -0.72 14.20
CA ALA A 93 -14.64 -1.82 14.64
C ALA A 93 -13.82 -3.09 14.97
N VAL A 94 -12.79 -3.39 14.18
CA VAL A 94 -11.84 -4.50 14.39
C VAL A 94 -10.93 -4.17 15.57
N GLU A 95 -10.41 -2.96 15.66
CA GLU A 95 -9.59 -2.50 16.78
C GLU A 95 -10.38 -2.57 18.11
N ARG A 96 -11.65 -2.13 18.12
CA ARG A 96 -12.54 -2.24 19.28
C ARG A 96 -12.89 -3.68 19.66
N ALA A 97 -12.90 -4.60 18.70
CA ALA A 97 -13.07 -6.02 18.99
C ALA A 97 -11.80 -6.65 19.58
N GLN A 98 -10.61 -6.21 19.13
CA GLN A 98 -9.30 -6.69 19.59
C GLN A 98 -8.90 -6.14 20.97
N SER A 99 -9.29 -4.90 21.30
CA SER A 99 -9.01 -4.26 22.59
C SER A 99 -9.69 -4.94 23.80
N LYS A 100 -10.55 -5.93 23.55
CA LYS A 100 -11.12 -6.81 24.58
C LYS A 100 -10.26 -8.03 24.93
N GLY A 101 -9.04 -8.18 24.41
CA GLY A 101 -8.13 -9.18 24.98
C GLY A 101 -6.88 -9.65 24.23
N GLN A 102 -6.46 -9.11 23.08
CA GLN A 102 -5.25 -9.60 22.41
C GLN A 102 -4.38 -8.49 21.81
N MET A 103 -3.07 -8.53 22.12
CA MET A 103 -2.05 -7.65 21.54
C MET A 103 -2.01 -7.79 20.02
N ALA A 104 -1.99 -6.66 19.32
CA ALA A 104 -1.80 -6.59 17.88
C ALA A 104 -0.40 -7.09 17.49
N LEU A 105 -0.34 -8.11 16.63
CA LEU A 105 0.91 -8.47 15.94
C LEU A 105 1.22 -7.36 14.92
N PRO A 106 2.36 -6.65 15.04
CA PRO A 106 2.53 -5.36 14.35
C PRO A 106 2.99 -5.49 12.88
N SER A 107 3.32 -6.69 12.40
CA SER A 107 3.77 -6.93 11.03
C SER A 107 3.36 -8.32 10.55
N LEU A 108 2.73 -8.39 9.36
CA LEU A 108 2.41 -9.63 8.68
C LEU A 108 2.98 -9.55 7.25
N PHE A 109 3.77 -10.55 6.88
CA PHE A 109 4.10 -10.83 5.48
C PHE A 109 3.19 -11.94 5.01
N VAL A 110 2.41 -11.67 3.98
CA VAL A 110 1.58 -12.67 3.31
C VAL A 110 2.24 -12.97 1.96
N ARG A 111 2.49 -14.24 1.70
CA ARG A 111 3.02 -14.76 0.44
C ARG A 111 1.93 -15.52 -0.28
#